data_AF-A0A950AIW8-F1
#
_entry.id   AF-A0A950AIW8-F1
#
_cell.length_a   1.000
_cell.length_b   1.000
_cell.length_c   1.000
_cell.angle_alpha   90.00
_cell.angle_beta   90.00
_cell.angle_gamma   90.00
#
_symmetry.space_group_name_H-M   'P 1'
#
loop_
_entity.id
_entity.type
_entity.pdbx_description
1 polymer ?
#
loop_
_entity_poly.entity_id
_entity_poly.type
_entity_poly.pdbx_seq_one_letter_code
_entity_poly.pdbx_strand_id
1 'polypeptide(L)'
;MLIPEILEHLDEDDLEDWLTAAFIENQRELPLDHLCTNGGYRSSSSVPDIWMVEFTDRSGKRWSGRFNVEFSQEQKFGEEKEPISERATGEVRFTLDIETATVTFNGEQDDASPEAGQLHDT
;
A
#
# COMPACT_ATOMS: atom_id res chain seq x y z
N MET A 1 1.91 11.65 -2.68
CA MET A 1 1.75 12.18 -1.31
C MET A 1 2.99 12.98 -0.95
N LEU A 2 2.86 14.11 -0.24
CA LEU A 2 4.00 14.94 0.20
C LEU A 2 4.09 14.89 1.73
N ILE A 3 5.24 14.53 2.29
CA ILE A 3 5.46 14.45 3.75
C ILE A 3 6.75 15.21 4.11
N PRO A 4 6.72 16.56 4.22
CA PRO A 4 7.92 17.37 4.40
C PRO A 4 8.78 16.97 5.61
N GLU A 5 8.13 16.55 6.69
CA GLU A 5 8.75 16.18 7.97
C GLU A 5 9.69 14.98 7.82
N ILE A 6 9.53 14.15 6.78
CA ILE A 6 10.42 13.00 6.53
C ILE A 6 11.87 13.42 6.34
N LEU A 7 12.11 14.66 5.86
CA LEU A 7 13.44 15.20 5.63
C LEU A 7 14.23 15.40 6.93
N GLU A 8 13.52 15.61 8.05
CA GLU A 8 14.12 15.76 9.37
C GLU A 8 14.52 14.40 9.96
N HIS A 9 13.89 13.32 9.51
CA HIS A 9 14.07 11.96 10.03
C HIS A 9 14.94 11.05 9.14
N LEU A 10 15.47 11.53 8.00
CA LEU A 10 16.20 10.69 7.02
C LEU A 10 17.41 9.95 7.60
N ASP A 11 18.09 10.57 8.56
CA ASP A 11 19.29 10.05 9.21
C ASP A 11 19.01 9.40 10.58
N GLU A 12 17.73 9.32 10.99
CA GLU A 12 17.33 8.73 12.27
C GLU A 12 17.16 7.20 12.16
N ASP A 13 17.52 6.49 13.23
CA ASP A 13 17.43 5.03 13.30
C ASP A 13 15.97 4.53 13.27
N ASP A 14 15.01 5.39 13.64
CA ASP A 14 13.58 5.11 13.73
C ASP A 14 12.76 5.62 12.55
N LEU A 15 13.40 5.99 11.43
CA LEU A 15 12.71 6.47 10.22
C LEU A 15 11.57 5.55 9.76
N GLU A 16 11.74 4.23 9.83
CA GLU A 16 10.73 3.26 9.41
C GLU A 16 9.53 3.22 10.36
N ASP A 17 9.76 3.33 11.67
CA ASP A 17 8.70 3.43 12.68
C ASP A 17 7.94 4.75 12.54
N TRP A 18 8.67 5.85 12.34
CA TRP A 18 8.09 7.15 12.07
C TRP A 18 7.25 7.16 10.79
N LEU A 19 7.78 6.58 9.70
CA LEU A 19 7.07 6.51 8.42
C LEU A 19 5.83 5.62 8.50
N THR A 20 5.86 4.57 9.33
CA THR A 20 4.68 3.75 9.65
C THR A 20 3.60 4.61 10.30
N ALA A 21 3.95 5.40 11.31
CA ALA A 21 2.99 6.31 11.96
C ALA A 21 2.43 7.34 10.96
N ALA A 22 3.29 7.94 10.13
CA ALA A 22 2.88 8.92 9.11
C ALA A 22 1.91 8.31 8.08
N PHE A 23 2.13 7.06 7.65
CA PHE A 23 1.19 6.37 6.74
C PHE A 23 -0.14 6.03 7.41
N ILE A 24 -0.15 5.67 8.69
CA ILE A 24 -1.40 5.45 9.46
C ILE A 24 -2.21 6.75 9.55
N GLU A 25 -1.56 7.87 9.86
CA GLU A 25 -2.22 9.18 9.94
C GLU A 25 -2.80 9.62 8.59
N ASN A 26 -2.15 9.22 7.49
CA ASN A 26 -2.52 9.59 6.13
C ASN A 26 -3.12 8.44 5.31
N GLN A 27 -3.71 7.44 5.97
CA GLN A 27 -4.31 6.24 5.36
C GLN A 27 -5.34 6.51 4.24
N ARG A 28 -5.89 7.73 4.17
CA ARG A 28 -6.85 8.16 3.14
C ARG A 28 -6.18 8.43 1.79
N GLU A 29 -4.90 8.77 1.77
CA GLU A 29 -4.11 9.03 0.55
C GLU A 29 -3.39 7.78 0.03
N LEU A 30 -3.39 6.70 0.81
CA LEU A 30 -2.81 5.43 0.42
C LEU A 30 -3.69 4.74 -0.65
N PRO A 31 -3.11 4.07 -1.67
CA PRO A 31 -3.85 3.41 -2.75
C PRO A 31 -4.42 2.05 -2.31
N LEU A 32 -5.13 2.03 -1.18
CA LEU A 32 -5.62 0.79 -0.56
C LEU A 32 -6.81 0.19 -1.29
N ASP A 33 -7.56 0.99 -2.07
CA ASP A 33 -8.73 0.54 -2.82
C ASP A 33 -8.38 -0.53 -3.87
N HIS A 34 -7.14 -0.53 -4.37
CA HIS A 34 -6.66 -1.51 -5.34
C HIS A 34 -6.28 -2.86 -4.70
N LEU A 35 -5.97 -2.89 -3.40
CA LEU A 35 -5.60 -4.11 -2.67
C LEU A 35 -6.80 -5.01 -2.35
N CYS A 36 -8.03 -4.49 -2.52
CA CYS A 36 -9.27 -5.23 -2.26
C CYS A 36 -9.74 -6.12 -3.44
N THR A 37 -8.85 -6.50 -4.36
CA THR A 37 -9.21 -7.04 -5.69
C THR A 37 -9.74 -8.47 -5.73
N ASN A 38 -9.90 -9.18 -4.61
CA ASN A 38 -10.44 -10.55 -4.57
C ASN A 38 -11.55 -10.77 -3.53
N GLY A 39 -12.40 -9.76 -3.27
CA GLY A 39 -13.53 -9.87 -2.34
C GLY A 39 -13.24 -9.36 -0.92
N GLY A 40 -12.07 -8.74 -0.70
CA GLY A 40 -11.84 -7.95 0.51
C GLY A 40 -12.76 -6.73 0.52
N TYR A 41 -13.55 -6.55 1.57
CA TYR A 41 -14.40 -5.38 1.73
C TYR A 41 -13.64 -4.35 2.58
N ARG A 42 -13.30 -3.19 2.03
CA ARG A 42 -12.90 -2.03 2.83
C ARG A 42 -14.16 -1.50 3.51
N SER A 43 -14.34 -1.80 4.80
CA SER A 43 -15.39 -1.11 5.53
C SER A 43 -15.01 0.37 5.65
N SER A 44 -15.93 1.26 5.29
CA SER A 44 -15.75 2.71 5.48
C SER A 44 -15.55 3.09 6.95
N SER A 45 -15.82 2.17 7.88
CA SER A 45 -15.65 2.31 9.33
C SER A 45 -14.39 1.63 9.90
N SER A 46 -13.66 0.82 9.14
CA SER A 46 -12.46 0.12 9.63
C SER A 46 -11.18 0.80 9.14
N VAL A 47 -10.35 1.24 10.10
CA VAL A 47 -8.97 1.67 9.85
C VAL A 47 -8.15 0.43 9.46
N PRO A 48 -7.57 0.36 8.25
CA PRO A 48 -6.63 -0.69 7.88
C PRO A 48 -5.42 -0.71 8.83
N ASP A 49 -4.99 -1.90 9.22
CA ASP A 49 -3.80 -2.08 10.04
C ASP A 49 -2.58 -2.09 9.11
N ILE A 50 -1.79 -1.01 9.15
CA ILE A 50 -0.53 -0.87 8.43
C ILE A 50 0.59 -1.36 9.34
N TRP A 51 1.43 -2.26 8.85
CA TRP A 51 2.60 -2.71 9.59
C TRP A 51 3.80 -2.96 8.69
N MET A 52 4.98 -2.91 9.32
CA MET A 52 6.26 -3.31 8.74
C MET A 52 6.62 -2.50 7.49
N VAL A 53 6.70 -1.17 7.65
CA VAL A 53 7.34 -0.32 6.64
C VAL A 53 8.82 -0.68 6.61
N GLU A 54 9.32 -1.04 5.43
CA GLU A 54 10.72 -1.35 5.23
C GLU A 54 11.23 -0.68 3.95
N PHE A 55 12.42 -0.10 4.02
CA PHE A 55 13.14 0.33 2.82
C PHE A 55 13.90 -0.85 2.22
N THR A 56 13.59 -1.14 0.95
CA THR A 56 14.24 -2.21 0.19
C THR A 56 15.47 -1.71 -0.58
N ASP A 57 15.51 -0.42 -0.90
CA ASP A 57 16.67 0.24 -1.51
C ASP A 57 16.75 1.69 -1.05
N ARG A 58 17.92 2.11 -0.55
CA ARG A 58 18.21 3.51 -0.14
C ARG A 58 19.27 4.16 -1.03
N SER A 59 19.34 3.77 -2.30
CA SER A 59 20.42 4.25 -3.18
C SER A 59 20.09 5.61 -3.81
N GLY A 60 20.99 6.58 -3.63
CA GLY A 60 20.85 7.90 -4.23
C GLY A 60 19.66 8.70 -3.69
N LYS A 61 18.96 9.40 -4.59
CA LYS A 61 17.93 10.41 -4.25
C LYS A 61 16.50 9.84 -4.16
N ARG A 62 16.32 8.58 -4.55
CA ARG A 62 15.01 7.93 -4.55
C ARG A 62 15.11 6.60 -3.85
N TRP A 63 14.48 6.51 -2.70
CA TRP A 63 14.47 5.30 -1.89
C TRP A 63 13.20 4.52 -2.19
N SER A 64 13.34 3.20 -2.30
CA SER A 64 12.22 2.29 -2.50
C SER A 64 11.91 1.58 -1.20
N GLY A 65 10.64 1.38 -0.93
CA GLY A 65 10.19 0.65 0.23
C GLY A 65 8.85 -0.01 0.00
N ARG A 66 8.41 -0.74 1.01
CA ARG A 66 7.12 -1.41 1.02
C ARG A 66 6.58 -1.52 2.43
N PHE A 67 5.28 -1.76 2.54
CA PHE A 67 4.62 -2.08 3.79
C PHE A 67 3.45 -3.02 3.54
N ASN A 68 3.04 -3.74 4.59
CA ASN A 68 1.89 -4.61 4.52
C ASN A 68 0.69 -3.95 5.17
N VAL A 69 -0.48 -4.27 4.64
CA VAL A 69 -1.77 -3.78 5.11
C VAL A 69 -2.68 -4.98 5.35
N GLU A 70 -3.28 -5.07 6.53
CA GLU A 70 -4.35 -6.02 6.82
C GLU A 70 -5.70 -5.31 6.89
N PHE A 71 -6.69 -5.94 6.26
CA PHE A 71 -8.08 -5.51 6.29
C PHE A 71 -8.89 -6.45 7.17
N SER A 72 -9.58 -5.87 8.16
CA SER A 72 -10.62 -6.57 8.90
C SER A 72 -11.88 -6.63 8.04
N GLN A 73 -12.24 -7.81 7.53
CA GLN A 73 -13.57 -8.00 6.93
C GLN A 73 -14.63 -7.96 8.04
N GLU A 74 -15.59 -7.04 7.93
CA GLU A 74 -16.83 -7.17 8.69
C GLU A 74 -17.65 -8.32 8.10
N GLN A 75 -17.91 -9.34 8.92
CA GLN A 75 -18.84 -10.41 8.59
C GLN A 75 -20.18 -9.81 8.14
N LYS A 76 -20.64 -10.20 6.95
CA LYS A 76 -22.07 -10.07 6.63
C LYS A 76 -22.83 -10.95 7.61
N PHE A 77 -23.51 -10.34 8.58
CA PHE A 77 -24.44 -10.99 9.49
C PHE A 77 -25.47 -11.78 8.65
N GLY A 78 -25.35 -13.11 8.64
CA GLY A 78 -26.26 -13.97 7.87
C GLY A 78 -25.98 -15.47 7.89
N GLU A 79 -24.77 -15.94 8.19
CA GLU A 79 -24.47 -17.38 8.21
C GLU A 79 -23.98 -17.84 9.59
N GLU A 80 -24.69 -18.81 10.17
CA GLU A 80 -24.44 -19.45 11.47
C GLU A 80 -23.18 -20.35 11.46
N LYS A 81 -22.07 -19.88 10.88
CA LYS A 81 -20.78 -20.57 10.91
C LYS A 81 -19.78 -19.71 11.67
N GLU A 82 -18.95 -20.39 12.48
CA GLU A 82 -17.84 -19.79 13.21
C GLU A 82 -17.05 -18.84 12.28
N PRO A 83 -16.68 -17.64 12.75
CA PRO A 83 -16.03 -16.64 11.92
C PRO A 83 -14.73 -17.18 11.35
N ILE A 84 -14.76 -17.54 10.06
CA ILE A 84 -13.54 -17.64 9.27
C ILE A 84 -13.17 -16.18 8.96
N SER A 85 -12.42 -15.55 9.88
CA SER A 85 -11.81 -14.25 9.62
C SER A 85 -10.74 -14.45 8.54
N GLU A 86 -11.15 -14.43 7.27
CA GLU A 86 -10.22 -14.34 6.15
C GLU A 86 -9.66 -12.92 6.12
N ARG A 87 -8.63 -12.71 6.95
CA ARG A 87 -7.78 -11.52 6.92
C ARG A 87 -7.25 -11.36 5.51
N ALA A 88 -7.69 -10.31 4.83
CA ALA A 88 -7.11 -9.95 3.55
C ALA A 88 -5.87 -9.13 3.85
N THR A 89 -4.71 -9.59 3.39
CA THR A 89 -3.46 -8.85 3.46
C THR A 89 -3.07 -8.36 2.06
N GLY A 90 -2.45 -7.19 1.98
CA GLY A 90 -1.91 -6.62 0.76
C GLY A 90 -0.57 -5.95 0.99
N GLU A 91 0.34 -6.05 0.02
CA GLU A 91 1.62 -5.33 0.00
C GLU A 91 1.43 -4.02 -0.76
N VAL A 92 1.90 -2.90 -0.21
CA VAL A 92 2.00 -1.62 -0.91
C VAL A 92 3.46 -1.30 -1.11
N ARG A 93 3.84 -0.97 -2.34
CA ARG A 93 5.18 -0.49 -2.68
C ARG A 93 5.17 1.02 -2.84
N PHE A 94 6.24 1.66 -2.41
CA PHE A 94 6.40 3.09 -2.55
C PHE A 94 7.82 3.48 -2.94
N THR A 95 7.92 4.70 -3.45
CA THR A 95 9.19 5.39 -3.72
C THR A 95 9.15 6.75 -3.02
N LEU A 96 10.16 7.03 -2.21
CA LEU A 96 10.41 8.30 -1.55
C LEU A 96 11.48 9.07 -2.31
N ASP A 97 11.16 10.27 -2.77
CA ASP A 97 12.13 11.24 -3.28
C ASP A 97 12.63 12.11 -2.11
N ILE A 98 13.89 11.92 -1.70
CA ILE A 98 14.46 12.55 -0.50
C ILE A 98 14.86 14.02 -0.71
N GLU A 99 14.78 14.55 -1.93
CA GLU A 99 14.99 15.98 -2.18
C GLU A 99 13.69 16.77 -2.02
N THR A 100 12.57 16.13 -2.35
CA THR A 100 11.25 16.77 -2.41
C THR A 100 10.29 16.28 -1.34
N ALA A 101 10.69 15.28 -0.54
CA ALA A 101 9.83 14.63 0.45
C ALA A 101 8.57 13.98 -0.15
N THR A 102 8.63 13.64 -1.45
CA THR A 102 7.47 13.12 -2.19
C THR A 102 7.45 11.60 -2.15
N VAL A 103 6.37 11.04 -1.62
CA VAL A 103 6.06 9.61 -1.64
C VAL A 103 5.14 9.30 -2.82
N THR A 104 5.58 8.39 -3.68
CA THR A 104 4.80 7.85 -4.80
C THR A 104 4.51 6.39 -4.53
N PHE A 105 3.24 5.99 -4.61
CA PHE A 105 2.86 4.59 -4.45
C PHE A 105 2.80 3.90 -5.80
N ASN A 106 3.45 2.75 -5.88
CA ASN A 106 3.49 1.93 -7.09
C ASN A 106 2.43 0.84 -6.91
N GLY A 107 1.29 0.99 -7.57
CA GLY A 107 0.33 -0.11 -7.67
C GLY A 107 0.95 -1.26 -8.45
N GLU A 108 0.70 -2.50 -8.04
CA GLU A 108 0.85 -3.65 -8.95
C GLU A 108 -0.19 -3.51 -10.05
N GLN A 109 0.07 -2.64 -11.03
CA GLN A 109 -0.41 -2.88 -12.36
C GLN A 109 0.57 -3.90 -12.94
N ASP A 110 0.31 -5.18 -12.67
CA ASP A 110 0.75 -6.23 -13.58
C ASP A 110 0.06 -5.88 -14.91
N ASP A 111 0.78 -5.13 -15.73
CA ASP A 111 0.44 -4.87 -17.11
C ASP A 111 0.50 -6.23 -17.79
N ALA A 112 -0.61 -6.97 -17.72
CA ALA A 112 -0.97 -7.91 -18.75
C ALA A 112 -1.08 -7.07 -20.03
N SER A 113 0.07 -6.84 -20.67
CA SER A 113 0.14 -6.18 -21.95
C SER A 113 -0.84 -6.87 -22.89
N PRO A 114 -1.82 -6.16 -23.45
CA PRO A 114 -2.55 -6.70 -24.57
C PRO A 114 -1.59 -6.64 -25.75
N GLU A 115 -0.92 -7.75 -26.08
CA GLU A 115 -0.44 -7.93 -27.44
C GLU A 115 -1.68 -8.10 -28.34
N ALA A 116 -2.27 -6.95 -28.67
CA ALA A 116 -3.17 -6.78 -29.79
C ALA A 116 -2.38 -6.98 -31.08
N GLY A 117 -2.24 -8.24 -31.50
CA GLY A 117 -1.96 -8.60 -32.88
C GLY A 117 -3.24 -8.53 -33.71
N GLN A 118 -3.59 -7.34 -34.17
CA GLN A 118 -4.77 -7.05 -34.97
C GLN A 118 -4.56 -7.46 -36.45
N LEU A 119 -5.44 -8.36 -36.95
CA LEU A 119 -6.08 -8.40 -38.28
C LEU A 119 -5.25 -8.20 -39.58
N HIS A 120 -5.23 -9.21 -40.45
CA HIS A 120 -5.76 -9.21 -41.85
C HIS A 120 -5.33 -10.50 -42.59
N ASP A 121 -6.28 -11.33 -43.03
CA ASP A 121 -6.81 -11.39 -44.41
C ASP A 121 -5.93 -12.24 -45.34
N THR A 122 -6.28 -13.52 -45.55
CA THR A 122 -6.81 -14.05 -46.83
C THR A 122 -7.36 -15.47 -46.64
#